data_AF-A0A6B3FNB3-F1
#
_entry.id   AF-A0A6B3FNB3-F1
#
_cell.length_a   1.000
_cell.length_b   1.000
_cell.length_c   1.000
_cell.angle_alpha   90.00
_cell.angle_beta   90.00
_cell.angle_gamma   90.00
#
_symmetry.space_group_name_H-M   'P 1'
#
loop_
_entity.id
_entity.type
_entity.pdbx_description
1 polymer ?
#
loop_
_entity_poly.entity_id
_entity_poly.type
_entity_poly.pdbx_seq_one_letter_code
_entity_poly.pdbx_strand_id
1 'polypeptide(L)'
;FTAQTRMSGVDLAEVKVRKGATGSVAAWVKERGGSESEDAQAITEQISQAGGTPLLVATEDARGARVLGVIHLKDVVKEGMRERFDELRRMGIKTVMITGDNPLTAKA
;
A
#
# COMPACT_ATOMS: atom_id res chain seq x y z
N PHE A 1 -9.04 -8.63 -4.81
CA PHE A 1 -7.69 -8.46 -4.23
C PHE A 1 -7.07 -9.84 -4.09
N THR A 2 -5.79 -10.01 -4.41
CA THR A 2 -5.06 -11.24 -4.07
C THR A 2 -3.74 -10.89 -3.39
N ALA A 3 -3.32 -11.72 -2.44
CA ALA A 3 -2.06 -11.51 -1.72
C ALA A 3 -0.84 -11.56 -2.65
N GLN A 4 -0.90 -12.40 -3.70
CA GLN A 4 0.18 -12.57 -4.67
C GLN A 4 0.39 -11.32 -5.52
N THR A 5 -0.70 -10.70 -5.99
CA THR A 5 -0.61 -9.48 -6.81
C THR A 5 -0.44 -8.23 -5.94
N ARG A 6 -0.84 -8.29 -4.66
CA ARG A 6 -0.98 -7.13 -3.76
C ARG A 6 -1.79 -5.99 -4.40
N MET A 7 -2.73 -6.36 -5.26
CA MET A 7 -3.51 -5.44 -6.08
C MET A 7 -4.97 -5.90 -6.18
N SER A 8 -5.85 -4.94 -6.37
CA SER A 8 -7.26 -5.09 -6.64
C SER A 8 -7.67 -4.15 -7.76
N GLY A 9 -8.86 -4.34 -8.31
CA GLY A 9 -9.36 -3.47 -9.36
C GLY A 9 -10.69 -3.89 -9.91
N VAL A 10 -11.14 -3.12 -10.90
CA VAL A 10 -12.34 -3.39 -11.67
C VAL A 10 -12.01 -3.19 -13.14
N ASP A 11 -12.58 -4.05 -13.98
CA ASP A 11 -12.56 -3.92 -15.44
C ASP A 11 -13.96 -3.51 -15.88
N LEU A 12 -14.08 -2.29 -16.38
CA LEU A 12 -15.28 -1.74 -17.01
C LEU A 12 -15.08 -1.75 -18.52
N ALA A 13 -16.14 -1.54 -19.29
CA ALA A 13 -16.13 -1.68 -20.76
C ALA A 13 -14.96 -0.92 -21.43
N GLU A 14 -14.71 0.32 -21.03
CA GLU A 14 -13.69 1.19 -21.65
C GLU A 14 -12.53 1.54 -20.71
N VAL A 15 -12.61 1.13 -19.43
CA VAL A 15 -11.63 1.54 -18.43
C VAL A 15 -11.33 0.42 -17.45
N LYS A 16 -10.05 0.21 -17.17
CA LYS A 16 -9.59 -0.67 -16.10
C LYS A 16 -9.00 0.17 -15.01
N VAL A 17 -9.44 -0.04 -13.77
CA VAL A 17 -8.91 0.67 -12.61
C VAL A 17 -8.19 -0.33 -11.71
N ARG A 18 -7.04 0.06 -11.20
CA ARG A 18 -6.24 -0.73 -10.25
C ARG A 18 -5.89 0.08 -9.01
N LYS A 19 -5.93 -0.58 -7.85
CA LYS A 19 -5.49 -0.06 -6.56
C LYS A 19 -4.69 -1.14 -5.85
N GLY A 20 -3.52 -0.80 -5.31
CA GLY A 20 -2.68 -1.77 -4.62
C GLY A 20 -1.38 -1.18 -4.08
N ALA A 21 -0.49 -2.06 -3.64
CA ALA A 21 0.86 -1.69 -3.23
C ALA A 21 1.57 -0.94 -4.36
N THR A 22 2.34 0.11 -4.02
CA THR A 22 2.98 1.00 -4.99
C THR A 22 3.74 0.24 -6.07
N GLY A 23 4.64 -0.67 -5.67
CA GLY A 23 5.43 -1.45 -6.63
C GLY A 23 4.58 -2.31 -7.58
N SER A 24 3.49 -2.91 -7.09
CA SER A 24 2.60 -3.74 -7.92
C SER A 24 1.85 -2.91 -8.96
N VAL A 25 1.32 -1.75 -8.58
CA VAL A 25 0.57 -0.88 -9.49
C VAL A 25 1.51 -0.17 -10.45
N ALA A 26 2.68 0.30 -10.00
CA ALA A 26 3.69 0.90 -10.86
C ALA A 26 4.18 -0.08 -11.94
N ALA A 27 4.44 -1.34 -11.56
CA ALA A 27 4.76 -2.40 -12.51
C ALA A 27 3.63 -2.62 -13.53
N TRP A 28 2.38 -2.71 -13.05
CA TRP A 28 1.20 -2.89 -13.91
C TRP A 28 1.03 -1.76 -14.93
N VAL A 29 1.29 -0.51 -14.53
CA VAL A 29 1.27 0.67 -15.42
C VAL A 29 2.40 0.58 -16.45
N LYS A 30 3.62 0.25 -16.01
CA LYS A 30 4.80 0.16 -16.87
C LYS A 30 4.68 -0.94 -17.93
N GLU A 31 4.14 -2.10 -17.57
CA GLU A 31 3.84 -3.21 -18.49
C GLU A 31 2.86 -2.80 -19.62
N ARG A 32 2.10 -1.72 -19.42
CA ARG A 32 1.11 -1.18 -20.37
C ARG A 32 1.59 0.08 -21.08
N GLY A 33 2.89 0.36 -21.02
CA GLY A 33 3.50 1.53 -21.67
C GLY A 33 3.25 2.86 -20.97
N GLY A 34 2.69 2.85 -19.76
CA GLY A 34 2.57 4.03 -18.92
C GLY A 34 3.83 4.29 -18.09
N SER A 35 3.83 5.41 -17.38
CA SER A 35 4.85 5.74 -16.39
C SER A 35 4.21 6.21 -15.08
N GLU A 36 4.98 6.06 -14.00
CA GLU A 36 4.72 6.72 -12.73
C GLU A 36 5.33 8.14 -12.78
N SER A 37 4.63 9.14 -12.26
CA SER A 37 5.19 10.50 -12.16
C SER A 37 6.15 10.61 -10.97
N GLU A 38 7.14 11.50 -11.08
CA GLU A 38 8.06 11.80 -9.98
C GLU A 38 7.30 12.26 -8.71
N ASP A 39 6.20 13.00 -8.89
CA ASP A 39 5.32 13.42 -7.80
C ASP A 39 4.71 12.23 -7.04
N ALA A 40 4.21 11.22 -7.76
CA ALA A 40 3.61 10.04 -7.13
C ALA A 40 4.64 9.23 -6.34
N GLN A 41 5.87 9.15 -6.86
CA GLN A 41 6.99 8.52 -6.18
C GLN A 41 7.38 9.29 -4.90
N ALA A 42 7.49 10.62 -4.98
CA ALA A 42 7.81 11.47 -3.83
C ALA A 42 6.74 11.37 -2.73
N ILE A 43 5.45 11.40 -3.09
CA ILE A 43 4.34 11.27 -2.12
C ILE A 43 4.35 9.88 -1.47
N THR A 44 4.59 8.82 -2.24
CA THR A 44 4.69 7.46 -1.70
C THR A 44 5.82 7.34 -0.67
N GLU A 45 6.98 7.91 -0.97
CA GLU A 45 8.13 7.91 -0.06
C GLU A 45 7.81 8.69 1.23
N GLN A 46 7.21 9.88 1.11
CA GLN A 46 6.80 10.68 2.27
C GLN A 46 5.82 9.93 3.19
N ILE A 47 4.82 9.25 2.62
CA ILE A 47 3.86 8.46 3.40
C ILE A 47 4.57 7.32 4.12
N SER A 48 5.47 6.63 3.44
CA SER A 48 6.23 5.50 4.02
C SER A 48 7.12 5.97 5.18
N GLN A 49 7.81 7.09 5.02
CA GLN A 49 8.65 7.70 6.07
C GLN A 49 7.84 8.15 7.29
N ALA A 50 6.58 8.53 7.09
CA ALA A 50 5.66 8.90 8.18
C ALA A 50 5.04 7.67 8.88
N GLY A 51 5.42 6.44 8.51
CA GLY A 51 4.86 5.20 9.05
C GLY A 51 3.47 4.86 8.52
N GLY A 52 3.05 5.51 7.43
CA GLY A 52 1.84 5.16 6.71
C GLY A 52 2.07 4.07 5.65
N THR A 53 0.99 3.50 5.15
CA THR A 53 1.01 2.55 4.05
C THR A 53 0.48 3.24 2.78
N PRO A 54 1.35 3.61 1.82
CA PRO A 54 0.90 4.20 0.57
C PRO A 54 0.32 3.14 -0.37
N LEU A 55 -0.81 3.47 -1.02
CA LEU A 55 -1.38 2.66 -2.09
C LEU A 55 -1.55 3.52 -3.34
N LEU A 56 -1.06 3.04 -4.48
CA LEU A 56 -1.31 3.71 -5.75
C LEU A 56 -2.69 3.36 -6.30
N VAL A 57 -3.27 4.32 -7.01
CA VAL A 57 -4.44 4.14 -7.87
C VAL A 57 -4.03 4.45 -9.30
N ALA A 58 -4.36 3.57 -10.24
CA ALA A 58 -4.05 3.74 -11.65
C ALA A 58 -5.25 3.35 -12.52
N THR A 59 -5.23 3.82 -13.75
CA THR A 59 -6.23 3.51 -14.77
C THR A 59 -5.58 3.20 -16.10
N GLU A 60 -6.23 2.36 -16.89
CA GLU A 60 -5.96 2.12 -18.32
C GLU A 60 -7.25 2.42 -19.07
N ASP A 61 -7.24 3.44 -19.94
CA ASP A 61 -8.33 3.82 -20.84
C ASP A 61 -7.77 4.03 -22.26
N ALA A 62 -8.56 4.60 -23.19
CA ALA A 62 -8.13 4.89 -24.55
C ALA A 62 -6.85 5.77 -24.67
N ARG A 63 -6.45 6.46 -23.59
CA ARG A 63 -5.22 7.26 -23.51
C ARG A 63 -4.02 6.48 -22.95
N GLY A 64 -4.19 5.20 -22.64
CA GLY A 64 -3.17 4.33 -22.05
C GLY A 64 -3.21 4.27 -20.52
N ALA A 65 -2.26 3.52 -19.95
CA ALA A 65 -2.12 3.33 -18.52
C ALA A 65 -1.44 4.52 -17.84
N ARG A 66 -2.01 5.01 -16.73
CA ARG A 66 -1.41 6.10 -15.93
C ARG A 66 -1.80 5.99 -14.46
N VAL A 67 -0.92 6.51 -13.60
CA VAL A 67 -1.22 6.72 -12.18
C VAL A 67 -2.20 7.89 -12.04
N LEU A 68 -3.22 7.71 -11.21
CA LEU A 68 -4.21 8.73 -10.87
C LEU A 68 -3.88 9.43 -9.54
N GLY A 69 -3.22 8.74 -8.62
CA GLY A 69 -2.81 9.31 -7.34
C GLY A 69 -2.41 8.28 -6.31
N VAL A 70 -2.15 8.77 -5.10
CA VAL A 70 -1.71 7.98 -3.94
C VAL A 70 -2.75 8.08 -2.83
N ILE A 71 -3.05 6.96 -2.19
CA ILE A 71 -3.87 6.89 -0.97
C ILE A 71 -2.93 6.66 0.20
N HIS A 72 -2.97 7.55 1.20
CA HIS A 72 -2.33 7.35 2.49
C HIS A 72 -3.25 6.53 3.40
N LEU A 73 -2.94 5.24 3.58
CA LEU A 73 -3.55 4.45 4.65
C LEU A 73 -2.77 4.66 5.95
N LYS A 74 -3.45 5.15 6.98
CA LYS A 74 -2.94 5.16 8.35
C LYS A 74 -3.71 4.14 9.15
N ASP A 75 -3.04 3.11 9.63
CA ASP A 75 -3.65 2.19 10.60
C ASP A 75 -3.79 2.91 11.93
N VAL A 76 -5.04 3.04 12.37
CA VAL A 76 -5.35 3.55 13.71
C VAL A 76 -5.09 2.40 14.68
N VAL A 77 -3.99 2.47 15.43
CA VAL A 77 -3.77 1.57 16.56
C VAL A 77 -4.92 1.78 17.54
N LYS A 78 -5.66 0.70 17.84
CA LYS A 78 -6.75 0.76 18.81
C LYS A 78 -6.22 1.25 20.15
N GLU A 79 -6.95 2.15 20.80
CA GLU A 79 -6.65 2.60 22.16
C GLU A 79 -6.50 1.39 23.09
N GLY A 80 -5.53 1.44 24.01
CA GLY A 80 -5.28 0.35 24.96
C GLY A 80 -4.42 -0.79 24.42
N MET A 81 -4.07 -0.83 23.12
CA MET A 81 -3.28 -1.95 22.57
C MET A 81 -1.85 -1.96 23.07
N ARG A 82 -1.25 -0.79 23.31
CA ARG A 82 0.11 -0.69 23.87
C ARG A 82 0.14 -1.30 25.27
N GLU A 83 -0.81 -0.92 26.11
CA GLU A 83 -0.96 -1.39 27.49
C GLU A 83 -1.20 -2.91 27.53
N ARG A 84 -2.02 -3.44 26.61
CA ARG A 84 -2.24 -4.89 26.47
C ARG A 84 -0.97 -5.64 26.09
N PHE A 85 -0.17 -5.11 25.16
CA PHE A 85 1.12 -5.73 24.81
C PHE A 85 2.11 -5.69 25.97
N ASP A 86 2.12 -4.61 26.77
CA ASP A 86 2.96 -4.51 27.95
C ASP A 86 2.56 -5.50 29.04
N GLU A 87 1.25 -5.72 29.26
CA GLU A 87 0.74 -6.74 30.18
C GLU A 87 1.15 -8.15 29.76
N LEU A 88 0.97 -8.51 28.49
CA LEU A 88 1.42 -9.80 27.95
C LEU A 88 2.92 -10.01 28.16
N ARG A 89 3.74 -8.98 27.95
CA ARG A 89 5.19 -9.06 28.19
C ARG A 89 5.53 -9.26 29.66
N ARG A 90 4.82 -8.59 30.59
CA ARG A 90 5.01 -8.80 32.05
C ARG A 90 4.65 -10.23 32.48
N MET A 91 3.71 -10.87 31.79
CA MET A 91 3.37 -12.28 32.00
C MET A 91 4.39 -13.25 31.39
N GLY A 92 5.45 -12.75 30.73
CA GLY A 92 6.46 -13.56 30.06
C GLY A 92 6.04 -14.04 28.65
N ILE A 93 4.95 -13.52 28.09
CA ILE A 93 4.45 -13.90 26.77
C ILE A 93 5.16 -13.05 25.70
N LYS A 94 5.79 -13.72 24.73
CA LYS A 94 6.43 -13.06 23.58
C LYS A 94 5.42 -12.84 22.46
N THR A 95 5.36 -11.62 21.94
CA THR A 95 4.48 -11.24 20.82
C THR A 95 5.30 -10.98 19.56
N VAL A 96 4.92 -11.60 18.45
CA VAL A 96 5.56 -11.44 17.13
C VAL A 96 4.50 -11.02 16.12
N MET A 97 4.77 -9.95 15.37
CA MET A 97 3.92 -9.55 14.25
C MET A 97 4.27 -10.40 13.02
N ILE A 98 3.26 -10.98 12.38
CA ILE A 98 3.40 -11.66 11.10
C ILE A 98 2.67 -10.81 10.05
N THR A 99 3.41 -10.20 9.14
CA THR A 99 2.87 -9.40 8.04
C THR A 99 3.55 -9.74 6.71
N GLY A 100 2.82 -9.55 5.61
CA GLY A 100 3.33 -9.62 4.23
C GLY A 100 3.73 -8.25 3.65
N ASP A 101 3.69 -7.21 4.48
CA ASP A 101 4.01 -5.84 4.08
C ASP A 101 5.53 -5.61 3.91
N ASN A 102 5.87 -4.44 3.36
CA ASN A 102 7.25 -4.02 3.20
C ASN A 102 7.92 -3.88 4.59
N PRO A 103 9.18 -4.34 4.79
CA PRO A 103 9.91 -4.18 6.04
C PRO A 103 9.97 -2.75 6.59
N LEU A 104 9.92 -1.72 5.73
CA LEU A 104 9.90 -0.32 6.15
C LEU A 104 8.59 0.05 6.86
N THR A 105 7.44 -0.36 6.30
CA THR A 105 6.13 -0.09 6.89
C THR A 105 5.85 -0.99 8.10
N ALA A 106 6.42 -2.20 8.15
CA ALA A 106 6.27 -3.11 9.27
C ALA A 106 7.10 -2.73 10.51
N LYS A 107 8.13 -1.89 10.35
CA LYS A 107 9.01 -1.42 11.44
C LYS A 107 8.58 -0.09 12.04
N ALA A 108 7.80 0.70 11.30
CA ALA A 108 7.23 1.95 11.77
C ALA A 108 6.11 1.68 12.79
#